data_AF-A0A497PF08-F1
#
_entry.id   AF-A0A497PF08-F1
#
_cell.length_a   1.000
_cell.length_b   1.000
_cell.length_c   1.000
_cell.angle_alpha   90.00
_cell.angle_beta   90.00
_cell.angle_gamma   90.00
#
_symmetry.space_group_name_H-M   'P 1'
#
loop_
_entity.id
_entity.type
_entity.pdbx_description
1 polymer ?
#
loop_
_entity_poly.entity_id
_entity_poly.type
_entity_poly.pdbx_seq_one_letter_code
_entity_poly.pdbx_strand_id
1 'polypeptide(L)'
;MAENRKSALFLMGLLSMVFAEVFSGSFPTWFLDPFGLTATLTLYWSHTLFFLAIGSRLHRMSVPHLYLWGTFFGLYESWVTKVLWAGFPGSTPIFDAVVGVAIVETLVLVLFWHPIFSFVLPVLVFEILSRARDPTAPLLPGHERWLVASRRNKVIAVIFMIWGGANIANGVHLDVVTALVGGTGSVLLVALVYRLAVRGGKTFSIRTVVLGDRGLKATAAYILIYYVVTFPLLRPEGIPGPEGFVAVLLLYLIFAVIMARTPTDDRLTTSASNAKLLDVEYVGKMMALFIVVSVIMCFLPEIDVILVLTGILSLIVVGPITLFLGLWSVFRISGGTQVSAESTIAIRGEET
;
A
#
# COMPACT_ATOMS: atom_id res chain seq x y z
N MET A 1 22.38 2.17 18.17
CA MET A 1 22.03 0.80 17.71
C MET A 1 22.34 0.69 16.23
N ALA A 2 22.84 -0.44 15.74
CA ALA A 2 23.16 -0.58 14.31
C ALA A 2 21.86 -0.78 13.51
N GLU A 3 21.68 -0.02 12.42
CA GLU A 3 20.51 -0.15 11.56
C GLU A 3 20.62 -1.36 10.60
N ASN A 4 19.54 -2.13 10.43
CA ASN A 4 19.48 -3.19 9.41
C ASN A 4 18.74 -2.72 8.15
N ARG A 5 19.38 -1.87 7.36
CA ARG A 5 18.75 -1.26 6.18
C ARG A 5 18.27 -2.27 5.14
N LYS A 6 19.03 -3.31 4.86
CA LYS A 6 18.68 -4.29 3.81
C LYS A 6 17.39 -5.04 4.13
N SER A 7 17.29 -5.59 5.34
CA SER A 7 16.08 -6.31 5.77
C SER A 7 14.90 -5.36 5.93
N ALA A 8 15.11 -4.11 6.36
CA ALA A 8 14.05 -3.10 6.44
C ALA A 8 13.49 -2.73 5.06
N LEU A 9 14.34 -2.52 4.05
CA LEU A 9 13.92 -2.26 2.68
C LEU A 9 13.12 -3.43 2.10
N PHE A 10 13.58 -4.67 2.35
CA PHE A 10 12.88 -5.86 1.89
C PHE A 10 11.52 -6.03 2.60
N LEU A 11 11.47 -5.81 3.92
CA LEU A 11 10.25 -5.88 4.72
C LEU A 11 9.18 -4.92 4.20
N MET A 12 9.55 -3.68 3.84
CA MET A 12 8.61 -2.69 3.32
C MET A 12 7.95 -3.15 2.02
N GLY A 13 8.74 -3.63 1.05
CA GLY A 13 8.17 -4.18 -0.19
C GLY A 13 7.38 -5.46 0.02
N LEU A 14 7.81 -6.32 0.95
CA LEU A 14 7.08 -7.54 1.29
C LEU A 14 5.71 -7.24 1.91
N LEU A 15 5.62 -6.25 2.81
CA LEU A 15 4.34 -5.80 3.36
C LEU A 15 3.43 -5.28 2.25
N SER A 16 3.97 -4.46 1.33
CA SER A 16 3.24 -3.94 0.18
C SER A 16 2.68 -5.06 -0.71
N MET A 17 3.52 -6.02 -1.09
CA MET A 17 3.14 -7.21 -1.86
C MET A 17 2.04 -8.03 -1.17
N VAL A 18 2.23 -8.35 0.12
CA VAL A 18 1.27 -9.19 0.85
C VAL A 18 -0.08 -8.50 0.99
N PHE A 19 -0.11 -7.23 1.39
CA PHE A 19 -1.37 -6.52 1.52
C PHE A 19 -2.04 -6.24 0.17
N ALA A 20 -1.29 -6.10 -0.92
CA ALA A 20 -1.90 -5.85 -2.22
C ALA A 20 -2.41 -7.12 -2.91
N GLU A 21 -1.60 -8.18 -2.96
CA GLU A 21 -1.87 -9.34 -3.81
C GLU A 21 -2.49 -10.50 -3.04
N VAL A 22 -1.98 -10.77 -1.83
CA VAL A 22 -2.44 -11.90 -1.03
C VAL A 22 -3.82 -11.60 -0.44
N PHE A 23 -4.01 -10.37 0.06
CA PHE A 23 -5.31 -9.91 0.56
C PHE A 23 -6.35 -9.71 -0.54
N SER A 24 -5.96 -9.54 -1.81
CA SER A 24 -6.92 -9.46 -2.91
C SER A 24 -7.27 -10.83 -3.47
N GLY A 25 -6.53 -11.87 -3.08
CA GLY A 25 -6.63 -13.20 -3.69
C GLY A 25 -6.05 -13.29 -5.09
N SER A 26 -5.38 -12.26 -5.61
CA SER A 26 -4.83 -12.25 -6.97
C SER A 26 -3.59 -13.12 -7.11
N PHE A 27 -2.69 -13.06 -6.10
CA PHE A 27 -1.49 -13.90 -6.10
C PHE A 27 -1.12 -14.47 -4.71
N PRO A 28 -1.95 -15.39 -4.16
CA PRO A 28 -1.82 -15.86 -2.78
C PRO A 28 -0.53 -16.63 -2.50
N THR A 29 -0.06 -17.42 -3.46
CA THR A 29 1.12 -18.29 -3.34
C THR A 29 2.35 -17.75 -4.09
N TRP A 30 2.43 -16.42 -4.25
CA TRP A 30 3.47 -15.70 -4.99
C TRP A 30 4.92 -16.13 -4.66
N PHE A 31 5.18 -16.59 -3.45
CA PHE A 31 6.51 -17.00 -2.99
C PHE A 31 6.95 -18.38 -3.50
N LEU A 32 6.02 -19.17 -4.05
CA LEU A 32 6.28 -20.45 -4.72
C LEU A 32 6.47 -20.29 -6.23
N ASP A 33 6.13 -19.11 -6.76
CA ASP A 33 6.16 -18.83 -8.18
C ASP A 33 7.33 -17.90 -8.55
N PRO A 34 8.21 -18.28 -9.51
CA PRO A 34 9.31 -17.44 -9.93
C PRO A 34 8.87 -16.06 -10.45
N PHE A 35 7.72 -15.97 -11.13
CA PHE A 35 7.20 -14.68 -11.60
C PHE A 35 6.73 -13.81 -10.43
N GLY A 36 6.14 -14.39 -9.38
CA GLY A 36 5.81 -13.69 -8.14
C GLY A 36 7.01 -13.11 -7.43
N LEU A 37 8.11 -13.86 -7.37
CA LEU A 37 9.35 -13.40 -6.74
C LEU A 37 10.06 -12.32 -7.56
N THR A 38 10.08 -12.46 -8.89
CA THR A 38 10.92 -11.63 -9.77
C THR A 38 10.18 -10.46 -10.40
N ALA A 39 8.90 -10.61 -10.73
CA ALA A 39 8.08 -9.58 -11.36
C ALA A 39 7.17 -8.89 -10.34
N THR A 40 6.32 -9.63 -9.63
CA THR A 40 5.28 -9.02 -8.77
C THR A 40 5.88 -8.40 -7.51
N LEU A 41 6.69 -9.14 -6.74
CA LEU A 41 7.33 -8.60 -5.54
C LEU A 41 8.22 -7.39 -5.87
N THR A 42 8.98 -7.45 -6.96
CA THR A 42 9.89 -6.35 -7.32
C THR A 42 9.15 -5.12 -7.83
N LEU A 43 7.98 -5.29 -8.46
CA LEU A 43 7.06 -4.21 -8.80
C LEU A 43 6.62 -3.48 -7.52
N TYR A 44 6.05 -4.22 -6.55
CA TYR A 44 5.58 -3.64 -5.30
C TYR A 44 6.69 -3.01 -4.46
N TRP A 45 7.83 -3.70 -4.37
CA TRP A 45 9.02 -3.22 -3.68
C TRP A 45 9.55 -1.92 -4.30
N SER A 46 9.72 -1.87 -5.63
CA SER A 46 10.29 -0.70 -6.29
C SER A 46 9.37 0.52 -6.22
N HIS A 47 8.07 0.37 -6.48
CA HIS A 47 7.11 1.48 -6.43
C HIS A 47 6.98 2.04 -5.01
N THR A 48 6.88 1.15 -4.01
CA THR A 48 6.77 1.59 -2.62
C THR A 48 7.98 2.42 -2.21
N LEU A 49 9.19 1.96 -2.50
CA LEU A 49 10.41 2.69 -2.17
C LEU A 49 10.57 3.99 -2.99
N PHE A 50 10.17 3.97 -4.26
CA PHE A 50 10.18 5.15 -5.13
C PHE A 50 9.27 6.24 -4.58
N PHE A 51 8.01 5.93 -4.29
CA PHE A 51 7.05 6.92 -3.80
C PHE A 51 7.35 7.39 -2.37
N LEU A 52 7.87 6.53 -1.49
CA LEU A 52 8.35 6.98 -0.17
C LEU A 52 9.53 7.96 -0.29
N ALA A 53 10.45 7.71 -1.22
CA ALA A 53 11.59 8.61 -1.45
C ALA A 53 11.16 9.94 -2.06
N ILE A 54 10.25 9.93 -3.05
CA ILE A 54 9.70 11.14 -3.66
C ILE A 54 8.89 11.94 -2.63
N GLY A 55 7.98 11.29 -1.91
CA GLY A 55 7.16 11.92 -0.88
C GLY A 55 8.03 12.55 0.22
N SER A 56 9.11 11.88 0.62
CA SER A 56 10.04 12.41 1.62
C SER A 56 10.79 13.65 1.14
N ARG A 57 11.15 13.73 -0.15
CA ARG A 57 11.84 14.92 -0.72
C ARG A 57 10.91 16.08 -0.97
N LEU A 58 9.66 15.78 -1.29
CA LEU A 58 8.63 16.78 -1.50
C LEU A 58 7.95 17.19 -0.20
N HIS A 59 8.37 16.64 0.95
CA HIS A 59 7.77 16.89 2.26
C HIS A 59 6.25 16.64 2.26
N ARG A 60 5.83 15.57 1.57
CA ARG A 60 4.41 15.16 1.42
C ARG A 60 4.25 13.72 1.88
N MET A 61 4.32 13.54 3.21
CA MET A 61 4.39 12.22 3.85
C MET A 61 3.27 11.92 4.86
N SER A 62 2.29 12.82 5.03
CA SER A 62 1.13 12.50 5.86
C SER A 62 0.22 11.46 5.20
N VAL A 63 -0.66 10.82 5.99
CA VAL A 63 -1.55 9.74 5.47
C VAL A 63 -2.31 10.12 4.19
N PRO A 64 -2.90 11.34 4.05
CA PRO A 64 -3.54 11.73 2.79
C PRO A 64 -2.55 11.85 1.62
N HIS A 65 -1.32 12.30 1.86
CA HIS A 65 -0.30 12.33 0.81
C HIS A 65 0.14 10.93 0.41
N LEU A 66 0.32 10.02 1.38
CA LEU A 66 0.57 8.62 1.07
C LEU A 66 -0.58 8.01 0.27
N TYR A 67 -1.83 8.32 0.60
CA TYR A 67 -2.97 7.91 -0.22
C TYR A 67 -2.82 8.39 -1.67
N LEU A 68 -2.51 9.67 -1.91
CA LEU A 68 -2.30 10.19 -3.27
C LEU A 68 -1.08 9.57 -3.98
N TRP A 69 0.01 9.31 -3.27
CA TRP A 69 1.15 8.56 -3.81
C TRP A 69 0.78 7.13 -4.17
N GLY A 70 -0.04 6.49 -3.35
CA GLY A 70 -0.59 5.18 -3.62
C GLY A 70 -1.61 5.17 -4.76
N THR A 71 -2.26 6.32 -5.06
CA THR A 71 -3.06 6.49 -6.29
C THR A 71 -2.17 6.51 -7.53
N PHE A 72 -1.04 7.23 -7.52
CA PHE A 72 -0.04 7.11 -8.59
C PHE A 72 0.49 5.69 -8.72
N PHE A 73 0.68 5.03 -7.58
CA PHE A 73 1.08 3.64 -7.57
C PHE A 73 0.03 2.80 -8.29
N GLY A 74 -1.24 2.84 -7.92
CA GLY A 74 -2.29 2.07 -8.60
C GLY A 74 -2.43 2.31 -10.10
N LEU A 75 -2.00 3.48 -10.62
CA LEU A 75 -2.00 3.74 -12.06
C LEU A 75 -1.00 2.88 -12.84
N TYR A 76 -0.06 2.15 -12.22
CA TYR A 76 0.78 1.18 -12.93
C TYR A 76 -0.05 0.11 -13.64
N GLU A 77 -1.22 -0.22 -13.11
CA GLU A 77 -2.12 -1.28 -13.61
C GLU A 77 -2.58 -1.01 -15.05
N SER A 78 -2.49 0.23 -15.52
CA SER A 78 -2.66 0.52 -16.96
C SER A 78 -1.49 0.00 -17.78
N TRP A 79 -0.25 0.32 -17.40
CA TRP A 79 0.93 0.03 -18.20
C TRP A 79 1.42 -1.42 -18.07
N VAL A 80 1.31 -2.02 -16.89
CA VAL A 80 1.85 -3.36 -16.64
C VAL A 80 0.82 -4.44 -16.99
N THR A 81 -0.32 -4.45 -16.31
CA THR A 81 -1.34 -5.51 -16.38
C THR A 81 -2.52 -5.18 -17.30
N LYS A 82 -2.61 -3.91 -17.76
CA LYS A 82 -3.66 -3.36 -18.63
C LYS A 82 -5.06 -3.46 -18.02
N VAL A 83 -5.18 -3.59 -16.70
CA VAL A 83 -6.48 -3.79 -16.04
C VAL A 83 -7.37 -2.55 -16.17
N LEU A 84 -6.78 -1.36 -16.16
CA LEU A 84 -7.51 -0.10 -16.33
C LEU A 84 -8.06 0.09 -17.75
N TRP A 85 -7.61 -0.72 -18.72
CA TRP A 85 -8.06 -0.64 -20.11
C TRP A 85 -8.95 -1.82 -20.49
N ALA A 86 -8.56 -3.03 -20.11
CA ALA A 86 -9.17 -4.27 -20.58
C ALA A 86 -9.86 -5.10 -19.46
N GLY A 87 -9.96 -4.59 -18.23
CA GLY A 87 -10.54 -5.32 -17.10
C GLY A 87 -9.58 -6.36 -16.51
N PHE A 88 -10.03 -7.18 -15.57
CA PHE A 88 -9.17 -8.19 -14.95
C PHE A 88 -8.70 -9.28 -15.95
N PRO A 89 -7.55 -9.94 -15.70
CA PRO A 89 -7.09 -11.05 -16.55
C PRO A 89 -8.15 -12.16 -16.66
N GLY A 90 -8.42 -12.60 -17.89
CA GLY A 90 -9.42 -13.65 -18.15
C GLY A 90 -10.88 -13.17 -18.07
N SER A 91 -11.14 -11.88 -17.87
CA SER A 91 -12.48 -11.31 -17.90
C SER A 91 -12.56 -10.08 -18.80
N THR A 92 -13.79 -9.65 -19.11
CA THR A 92 -14.06 -8.29 -19.59
C THR A 92 -14.11 -7.32 -18.41
N PRO A 93 -14.04 -6.00 -18.65
CA PRO A 93 -14.39 -5.01 -17.64
C PRO A 93 -15.76 -5.29 -17.00
N ILE A 94 -15.91 -5.00 -15.71
CA ILE A 94 -17.17 -5.20 -14.96
C ILE A 94 -18.32 -4.40 -15.60
N PHE A 95 -18.04 -3.16 -16.01
CA PHE A 95 -18.89 -2.36 -16.89
C PHE A 95 -18.11 -2.01 -18.15
N ASP A 96 -18.82 -1.79 -19.26
CA ASP A 96 -18.20 -1.39 -20.53
C ASP A 96 -17.23 -0.23 -20.33
N ALA A 97 -16.07 -0.33 -21.01
CA ALA A 97 -15.05 0.68 -20.93
C ALA A 97 -15.58 2.03 -21.46
N VAL A 98 -15.36 3.09 -20.69
CA VAL A 98 -15.78 4.45 -21.06
C VAL A 98 -14.54 5.22 -21.45
N VAL A 99 -14.50 5.70 -22.70
CA VAL A 99 -13.32 6.39 -23.28
C VAL A 99 -12.05 5.51 -23.15
N GLY A 100 -12.20 4.21 -23.37
CA GLY A 100 -11.10 3.23 -23.30
C GLY A 100 -10.62 2.91 -21.88
N VAL A 101 -11.37 3.27 -20.84
CA VAL A 101 -11.04 2.99 -19.43
C VAL A 101 -12.11 2.15 -18.75
N ALA A 102 -11.66 1.07 -18.10
CA ALA A 102 -12.46 0.23 -17.23
C ALA A 102 -12.75 0.98 -15.91
N ILE A 103 -13.91 1.68 -15.85
CA ILE A 103 -14.20 2.63 -14.76
C ILE A 103 -14.24 1.95 -13.41
N VAL A 104 -14.90 0.79 -13.29
CA VAL A 104 -15.08 0.12 -12.00
C VAL A 104 -13.73 -0.30 -11.44
N GLU A 105 -12.90 -0.92 -12.27
CA GLU A 105 -11.54 -1.32 -11.97
C GLU A 105 -10.68 -0.12 -11.58
N THR A 106 -10.83 0.99 -12.30
CA THR A 106 -10.12 2.25 -11.97
C THR A 106 -10.53 2.77 -10.59
N LEU A 107 -11.84 2.86 -10.30
CA LEU A 107 -12.32 3.33 -9.01
C LEU A 107 -11.87 2.42 -7.86
N VAL A 108 -11.94 1.11 -8.07
CA VAL A 108 -11.55 0.09 -7.10
C VAL A 108 -10.04 0.10 -6.87
N LEU A 109 -9.24 -0.02 -7.93
CA LEU A 109 -7.79 -0.23 -7.83
C LEU A 109 -7.05 1.07 -7.55
N VAL A 110 -7.36 2.14 -8.29
CA VAL A 110 -6.61 3.41 -8.25
C VAL A 110 -7.07 4.30 -7.09
N LEU A 111 -8.34 4.27 -6.71
CA LEU A 111 -8.86 5.11 -5.61
C LEU A 111 -8.99 4.39 -4.28
N PHE A 112 -8.78 3.08 -4.21
CA PHE A 112 -8.85 2.39 -2.92
C PHE A 112 -7.81 1.31 -2.75
N TRP A 113 -7.82 0.26 -3.58
CA TRP A 113 -7.04 -0.95 -3.34
C TRP A 113 -5.55 -0.65 -3.22
N HIS A 114 -4.92 -0.13 -4.27
CA HIS A 114 -3.49 0.18 -4.21
C HIS A 114 -3.18 1.33 -3.23
N PRO A 115 -3.92 2.45 -3.20
CA PRO A 115 -3.67 3.49 -2.19
C PRO A 115 -3.60 2.99 -0.76
N ILE A 116 -4.56 2.15 -0.37
CA ILE A 116 -4.70 1.67 1.00
C ILE A 116 -3.85 0.44 1.23
N PHE A 117 -4.07 -0.64 0.48
CA PHE A 117 -3.48 -1.94 0.73
C PHE A 117 -2.04 -2.05 0.20
N SER A 118 -1.70 -1.44 -0.94
CA SER A 118 -0.32 -1.52 -1.44
C SER A 118 0.62 -0.48 -0.82
N PHE A 119 0.09 0.58 -0.19
CA PHE A 119 0.93 1.70 0.24
C PHE A 119 0.67 2.18 1.67
N VAL A 120 -0.50 2.74 1.98
CA VAL A 120 -0.78 3.31 3.32
C VAL A 120 -0.68 2.26 4.44
N LEU A 121 -1.37 1.14 4.30
CA LEU A 121 -1.41 0.09 5.31
C LEU A 121 -0.03 -0.57 5.53
N PRO A 122 0.73 -0.94 4.49
CA PRO A 122 2.12 -1.38 4.62
C PRO A 122 3.00 -0.41 5.41
N VAL A 123 2.90 0.90 5.14
CA VAL A 123 3.67 1.93 5.86
C VAL A 123 3.27 2.00 7.33
N LEU A 124 1.96 2.00 7.64
CA LEU A 124 1.48 2.01 9.02
C LEU A 124 1.91 0.76 9.80
N VAL A 125 1.81 -0.41 9.19
CA VAL A 125 2.26 -1.67 9.80
C VAL A 125 3.77 -1.66 9.99
N PHE A 126 4.54 -1.17 9.01
CA PHE A 126 5.99 -1.02 9.12
C PHE A 126 6.39 -0.13 10.32
N GLU A 127 5.67 0.98 10.54
CA GLU A 127 5.89 1.85 11.71
C GLU A 127 5.58 1.13 13.03
N ILE A 128 4.50 0.36 13.13
CA ILE A 128 4.20 -0.49 14.31
C ILE A 128 5.36 -1.47 14.57
N LEU A 129 5.81 -2.17 13.53
CA LEU A 129 6.89 -3.16 13.64
C LEU A 129 8.21 -2.51 14.10
N SER A 130 8.52 -1.31 13.59
CA SER A 130 9.72 -0.55 13.97
C SER A 130 9.69 -0.15 15.45
N ARG A 131 8.54 0.31 15.95
CA ARG A 131 8.38 0.81 17.32
C ARG A 131 8.37 -0.28 18.39
N ALA A 132 8.11 -1.52 18.02
CA ALA A 132 8.22 -2.64 18.96
C ALA A 132 9.66 -2.94 19.41
N ARG A 133 10.67 -2.49 18.66
CA ARG A 133 12.08 -2.56 19.09
C ARG A 133 12.61 -1.24 19.60
N ASP A 134 12.13 -0.15 19.03
CA ASP A 134 12.53 1.19 19.42
C ASP A 134 11.28 2.05 19.63
N PRO A 135 10.76 2.17 20.86
CA PRO A 135 9.62 3.03 21.18
C PRO A 135 9.87 4.52 20.88
N THR A 136 11.08 4.93 20.51
CA THR A 136 11.40 6.30 20.08
C THR A 136 11.47 6.44 18.56
N ALA A 137 11.33 5.35 17.79
CA ALA A 137 11.38 5.38 16.33
C ALA A 137 10.33 6.37 15.77
N PRO A 138 10.74 7.27 14.86
CA PRO A 138 9.90 8.36 14.40
C PRO A 138 8.67 7.86 13.63
N LEU A 139 7.56 8.57 13.80
CA LEU A 139 6.34 8.41 13.01
C LEU A 139 6.24 9.52 11.95
N LEU A 140 5.65 9.19 10.82
CA LEU A 140 5.30 10.17 9.80
C LEU A 140 4.16 11.11 10.27
N PRO A 141 4.05 12.30 9.66
CA PRO A 141 3.13 13.32 10.13
C PRO A 141 1.67 12.86 10.11
N GLY A 142 0.98 12.94 11.26
CA GLY A 142 -0.43 12.56 11.35
C GLY A 142 -0.72 11.07 11.22
N HIS A 143 0.29 10.21 11.31
CA HIS A 143 0.13 8.75 11.36
C HIS A 143 -0.33 8.26 12.73
N GLU A 144 0.07 8.95 13.79
CA GLU A 144 -0.26 8.57 15.17
C GLU A 144 -1.75 8.32 15.37
N ARG A 145 -2.63 9.19 14.86
CA ARG A 145 -4.11 9.04 14.95
C ARG A 145 -4.65 7.73 14.39
N TRP A 146 -3.96 7.13 13.42
CA TRP A 146 -4.32 5.84 12.82
C TRP A 146 -3.69 4.65 13.53
N LEU A 147 -2.59 4.89 14.26
CA LEU A 147 -1.89 3.90 15.05
C LEU A 147 -2.38 3.82 16.50
N VAL A 148 -3.14 4.81 17.01
CA VAL A 148 -3.77 4.73 18.35
C VAL A 148 -4.71 3.52 18.42
N ALA A 149 -4.67 2.79 19.53
CA ALA A 149 -5.48 1.60 19.82
C ALA A 149 -6.96 1.91 20.13
N SER A 150 -7.56 2.84 19.37
CA SER A 150 -8.94 3.25 19.46
C SER A 150 -9.90 2.18 18.96
N ARG A 151 -11.16 2.21 19.42
CA ARG A 151 -12.22 1.31 18.92
C ARG A 151 -12.39 1.44 17.40
N ARG A 152 -12.33 2.67 16.87
CA ARG A 152 -12.44 2.94 15.43
C ARG A 152 -11.36 2.20 14.63
N ASN A 153 -10.09 2.38 14.98
CA ASN A 153 -8.97 1.79 14.23
C ASN A 153 -8.98 0.27 14.34
N LYS A 154 -9.36 -0.28 15.50
CA LYS A 154 -9.52 -1.73 15.68
C LYS A 154 -10.64 -2.31 14.82
N VAL A 155 -11.79 -1.63 14.73
CA VAL A 155 -12.91 -2.06 13.87
C VAL A 155 -12.50 -2.03 12.40
N ILE A 156 -11.83 -0.96 11.95
CA ILE A 156 -11.31 -0.86 10.57
C ILE A 156 -10.35 -2.01 10.27
N ALA A 157 -9.39 -2.29 11.17
CA ALA A 157 -8.45 -3.40 10.99
C ALA A 157 -9.17 -4.75 10.89
N VAL A 158 -10.16 -5.02 11.76
CA VAL A 158 -10.96 -6.25 11.71
C VAL A 158 -11.72 -6.38 10.38
N ILE A 159 -12.34 -5.30 9.89
CA ILE A 159 -13.03 -5.29 8.60
C ILE A 159 -12.06 -5.64 7.47
N PHE A 160 -10.87 -5.04 7.45
CA PHE A 160 -9.85 -5.35 6.45
C PHE A 160 -9.37 -6.80 6.52
N MET A 161 -9.23 -7.39 7.71
CA MET A 161 -8.83 -8.80 7.84
C MET A 161 -9.93 -9.76 7.38
N ILE A 162 -11.20 -9.47 7.72
CA ILE A 162 -12.34 -10.28 7.29
C ILE A 162 -12.45 -10.26 5.78
N TRP A 163 -12.37 -9.06 5.19
CA TRP A 163 -12.52 -8.91 3.76
C TRP A 163 -11.32 -9.47 2.99
N GLY A 164 -10.09 -9.26 3.48
CA GLY A 164 -8.90 -9.90 2.91
C GLY A 164 -9.02 -11.42 2.95
N GLY A 165 -9.50 -11.98 4.06
CA GLY A 165 -9.72 -13.42 4.23
C GLY A 165 -10.73 -13.99 3.22
N ALA A 166 -11.82 -13.28 2.96
CA ALA A 166 -12.77 -13.65 1.92
C ALA A 166 -12.16 -13.57 0.51
N ASN A 167 -11.50 -12.46 0.18
CA ASN A 167 -10.88 -12.30 -1.14
C ASN A 167 -9.83 -13.39 -1.44
N ILE A 168 -8.97 -13.79 -0.48
CA ILE A 168 -8.03 -14.89 -0.72
C ILE A 168 -8.77 -16.22 -0.93
N ALA A 169 -9.81 -16.52 -0.15
CA ALA A 169 -10.61 -17.73 -0.32
C ALA A 169 -11.25 -17.76 -1.72
N ASN A 170 -11.84 -16.65 -2.14
CA ASN A 170 -12.43 -16.47 -3.45
C ASN A 170 -11.41 -16.62 -4.59
N GLY A 171 -10.26 -15.95 -4.45
CA GLY A 171 -9.19 -15.94 -5.45
C GLY A 171 -8.51 -17.30 -5.66
N VAL A 172 -8.52 -18.18 -4.65
CA VAL A 172 -8.06 -19.58 -4.79
C VAL A 172 -9.20 -20.56 -5.12
N HIS A 173 -10.36 -20.06 -5.53
CA HIS A 173 -11.54 -20.87 -5.83
C HIS A 173 -11.97 -21.79 -4.68
N LEU A 174 -11.90 -21.27 -3.44
CA LEU A 174 -12.28 -21.93 -2.20
C LEU A 174 -11.43 -23.17 -1.85
N ASP A 175 -10.25 -23.32 -2.48
CA ASP A 175 -9.31 -24.37 -2.12
C ASP A 175 -8.64 -24.06 -0.76
N VAL A 176 -9.08 -24.79 0.26
CA VAL A 176 -8.63 -24.62 1.66
C VAL A 176 -7.11 -24.72 1.79
N VAL A 177 -6.48 -25.66 1.06
CA VAL A 177 -5.03 -25.89 1.15
C VAL A 177 -4.28 -24.69 0.60
N THR A 178 -4.66 -24.20 -0.58
CA THR A 178 -4.03 -23.05 -1.23
C THR A 178 -4.27 -21.76 -0.44
N ALA A 179 -5.47 -21.54 0.10
CA ALA A 179 -5.76 -20.41 0.99
C ALA A 179 -4.87 -20.44 2.24
N LEU A 180 -4.76 -21.60 2.89
CA LEU A 180 -3.95 -21.78 4.09
C LEU A 180 -2.46 -21.58 3.80
N VAL A 181 -1.95 -22.18 2.72
CA VAL A 181 -0.54 -22.06 2.30
C VAL A 181 -0.23 -20.63 1.90
N GLY A 182 -1.06 -19.98 1.09
CA GLY A 182 -0.87 -18.62 0.63
C GLY A 182 -0.89 -17.61 1.78
N GLY A 183 -1.92 -17.68 2.64
CA GLY A 183 -2.05 -16.81 3.80
C GLY A 183 -0.96 -17.04 4.85
N THR A 184 -0.77 -18.29 5.29
CA THR A 184 0.22 -18.61 6.32
C THR A 184 1.64 -18.40 5.83
N GLY A 185 1.96 -18.84 4.61
CA GLY A 185 3.29 -18.67 4.02
C GLY A 185 3.68 -17.20 3.91
N SER A 186 2.77 -16.35 3.45
CA SER A 186 2.99 -14.91 3.36
C SER A 186 3.22 -14.26 4.74
N VAL A 187 2.40 -14.61 5.73
CA VAL A 187 2.56 -14.09 7.11
C VAL A 187 3.87 -14.58 7.75
N LEU A 188 4.24 -15.84 7.52
CA LEU A 188 5.51 -16.41 8.02
C LEU A 188 6.72 -15.74 7.37
N LEU A 189 6.67 -15.42 6.08
CA LEU A 189 7.73 -14.67 5.41
C LEU A 189 7.88 -13.25 5.98
N VAL A 190 6.77 -12.53 6.22
CA VAL A 190 6.81 -11.23 6.90
C VAL A 190 7.44 -11.36 8.29
N ALA A 191 7.02 -12.37 9.07
CA ALA A 191 7.58 -12.61 10.40
C ALA A 191 9.07 -12.99 10.36
N LEU A 192 9.49 -13.79 9.39
CA LEU A 192 10.89 -14.17 9.18
C LEU A 192 11.74 -12.95 8.84
N VAL A 193 11.33 -12.14 7.86
CA VAL A 193 12.07 -10.94 7.45
C VAL A 193 12.10 -9.91 8.57
N TYR A 194 11.02 -9.75 9.32
CA TYR A 194 11.00 -8.93 10.54
C TYR A 194 12.01 -9.42 11.58
N ARG A 195 12.06 -10.73 11.86
CA ARG A 195 13.06 -11.32 12.78
C ARG A 195 14.49 -11.07 12.29
N LEU A 196 14.75 -11.15 10.99
CA LEU A 196 16.05 -10.82 10.40
C LEU A 196 16.37 -9.33 10.54
N ALA A 197 15.39 -8.44 10.36
CA ALA A 197 15.55 -7.00 10.52
C ALA A 197 15.98 -6.62 11.94
N VAL A 198 15.48 -7.31 12.95
CA VAL A 198 15.75 -7.01 14.37
C VAL A 198 16.84 -7.90 15.00
N ARG A 199 17.44 -8.80 14.22
CA ARG A 199 18.43 -9.77 14.71
C ARG A 199 19.67 -9.06 15.25
N GLY A 200 20.13 -9.49 16.44
CA GLY A 200 21.34 -8.95 17.07
C GLY A 200 21.15 -7.56 17.68
N GLY A 201 19.92 -7.21 18.09
CA GLY A 201 19.62 -5.92 18.71
C GLY A 201 19.60 -4.75 17.72
N LYS A 202 19.50 -5.03 16.42
CA LYS A 202 19.38 -4.02 15.38
C LYS A 202 18.00 -3.37 15.41
N THR A 203 17.95 -2.11 15.02
CA THR A 203 16.71 -1.34 14.87
C THR A 203 16.53 -0.89 13.42
N PHE A 204 15.33 -0.42 13.11
CA PHE A 204 15.01 0.23 11.85
C PHE A 204 13.88 1.23 12.11
N SER A 205 13.70 2.19 11.22
CA SER A 205 12.57 3.12 11.24
C SER A 205 12.13 3.45 9.83
N ILE A 206 11.05 4.22 9.69
CA ILE A 206 10.59 4.70 8.38
C ILE A 206 11.69 5.50 7.63
N ARG A 207 12.60 6.16 8.35
CA ARG A 207 13.74 6.87 7.76
C ARG A 207 14.73 5.93 7.09
N THR A 208 14.91 4.73 7.63
CA THR A 208 15.86 3.72 7.11
C THR A 208 15.48 3.26 5.69
N VAL A 209 14.19 3.28 5.34
CA VAL A 209 13.70 2.83 4.03
C VAL A 209 13.59 3.94 2.99
N VAL A 210 13.72 5.21 3.39
CA VAL A 210 13.78 6.33 2.44
C VAL A 210 15.08 6.25 1.64
N LEU A 211 14.97 6.28 0.32
CA LEU A 211 16.11 6.20 -0.58
C LEU A 211 16.79 7.56 -0.77
N GLY A 212 18.12 7.57 -0.65
CA GLY A 212 18.96 8.70 -1.10
C GLY A 212 19.02 8.79 -2.63
N ASP A 213 19.76 9.75 -3.18
CA ASP A 213 19.73 10.05 -4.62
C ASP A 213 20.10 8.87 -5.51
N ARG A 214 21.18 8.16 -5.16
CA ARG A 214 21.62 6.98 -5.92
C ARG A 214 20.55 5.88 -5.89
N GLY A 215 19.96 5.64 -4.72
CA GLY A 215 18.89 4.65 -4.56
C GLY A 215 17.66 5.03 -5.38
N LEU A 216 17.21 6.29 -5.30
CA LEU A 216 16.05 6.73 -6.07
C LEU A 216 16.28 6.64 -7.57
N LYS A 217 17.45 7.08 -8.07
CA LYS A 217 17.79 6.97 -9.50
C LYS A 217 17.82 5.51 -9.96
N ALA A 218 18.41 4.62 -9.15
CA ALA A 218 18.44 3.20 -9.45
C ALA A 218 17.04 2.57 -9.49
N THR A 219 16.20 2.87 -8.50
CA THR A 219 14.81 2.38 -8.45
C THR A 219 13.98 2.96 -9.59
N ALA A 220 14.14 4.24 -9.93
CA ALA A 220 13.45 4.86 -11.06
C ALA A 220 13.85 4.22 -12.40
N ALA A 221 15.15 4.00 -12.61
CA ALA A 221 15.65 3.29 -13.79
C ALA A 221 15.11 1.86 -13.85
N TYR A 222 15.06 1.16 -12.72
CA TYR A 222 14.46 -0.17 -12.63
C TYR A 222 12.98 -0.17 -13.02
N ILE A 223 12.17 0.73 -12.45
CA ILE A 223 10.74 0.86 -12.79
C ILE A 223 10.58 1.15 -14.29
N LEU A 224 11.38 2.05 -14.86
CA LEU A 224 11.32 2.34 -16.29
C LEU A 224 11.62 1.11 -17.14
N ILE A 225 12.70 0.37 -16.84
CA ILE A 225 13.05 -0.88 -17.53
C ILE A 225 11.91 -1.89 -17.36
N TYR A 226 11.39 -2.03 -16.15
CA TYR A 226 10.28 -2.92 -15.85
C TYR A 226 9.08 -2.61 -16.74
N TYR A 227 8.72 -1.33 -16.90
CA TYR A 227 7.60 -0.91 -17.76
C TYR A 227 7.91 -1.17 -19.23
N VAL A 228 9.10 -0.83 -19.72
CA VAL A 228 9.48 -1.07 -21.12
C VAL A 228 9.45 -2.56 -21.47
N VAL A 229 9.80 -3.44 -20.54
CA VAL A 229 9.79 -4.90 -20.73
C VAL A 229 8.38 -5.46 -20.60
N THR A 230 7.66 -5.13 -19.53
CA THR A 230 6.33 -5.70 -19.26
C THR A 230 5.24 -5.11 -20.13
N PHE A 231 5.37 -3.87 -20.60
CA PHE A 231 4.36 -3.24 -21.44
C PHE A 231 4.04 -4.04 -22.72
N PRO A 232 5.01 -4.41 -23.56
CA PRO A 232 4.75 -5.20 -24.77
C PRO A 232 4.62 -6.71 -24.49
N LEU A 233 5.19 -7.23 -23.40
CA LEU A 233 5.24 -8.69 -23.16
C LEU A 233 4.09 -9.21 -22.31
N LEU A 234 3.61 -8.43 -21.34
CA LEU A 234 2.55 -8.86 -20.43
C LEU A 234 1.20 -8.31 -20.92
N ARG A 235 0.34 -9.24 -21.34
CA ARG A 235 -1.03 -8.96 -21.81
C ARG A 235 -1.09 -7.91 -22.95
N PRO A 236 -0.35 -8.12 -24.06
CA PRO A 236 -0.33 -7.19 -25.20
C PRO A 236 -1.71 -6.95 -25.82
N GLU A 237 -2.62 -7.93 -25.73
CA GLU A 237 -4.00 -7.83 -26.18
C GLU A 237 -4.83 -6.79 -25.42
N GLY A 238 -4.39 -6.37 -24.23
CA GLY A 238 -5.05 -5.35 -23.42
C GLY A 238 -4.62 -3.91 -23.73
N ILE A 239 -3.74 -3.71 -24.73
CA ILE A 239 -3.28 -2.36 -25.13
C ILE A 239 -4.45 -1.59 -25.77
N PRO A 240 -4.77 -0.37 -25.30
CA PRO A 240 -5.96 0.36 -25.71
C PRO A 240 -5.74 1.10 -27.04
N GLY A 241 -6.84 1.65 -27.55
CA GLY A 241 -6.78 2.73 -28.54
C GLY A 241 -6.20 4.03 -27.96
N PRO A 242 -5.95 5.04 -28.81
CA PRO A 242 -5.42 6.35 -28.40
C PRO A 242 -6.21 7.01 -27.25
N GLU A 243 -7.53 6.83 -27.21
CA GLU A 243 -8.41 7.36 -26.17
C GLU A 243 -8.07 6.83 -24.78
N GLY A 244 -7.74 5.54 -24.64
CA GLY A 244 -7.38 4.94 -23.35
C GLY A 244 -6.04 5.46 -22.83
N PHE A 245 -5.08 5.71 -23.73
CA PHE A 245 -3.81 6.37 -23.37
C PHE A 245 -4.06 7.80 -22.89
N VAL A 246 -4.83 8.59 -23.63
CA VAL A 246 -5.15 9.97 -23.27
C VAL A 246 -5.87 10.02 -21.92
N ALA A 247 -6.86 9.15 -21.71
CA ALA A 247 -7.61 9.10 -20.46
C ALA A 247 -6.71 8.80 -19.24
N VAL A 248 -5.83 7.80 -19.33
CA VAL A 248 -4.88 7.48 -18.24
C VAL A 248 -3.87 8.60 -18.02
N LEU A 249 -3.33 9.21 -19.09
CA LEU A 249 -2.41 10.35 -18.96
C LEU A 249 -3.10 11.56 -18.30
N LEU A 250 -4.37 11.80 -18.60
CA LEU A 250 -5.18 12.81 -17.92
C LEU A 250 -5.36 12.49 -16.43
N LEU A 251 -5.57 11.23 -16.05
CA LEU A 251 -5.61 10.83 -14.63
C LEU A 251 -4.28 11.12 -13.93
N TYR A 252 -3.14 10.76 -14.53
CA TYR A 252 -1.82 11.13 -14.02
C TYR A 252 -1.69 12.64 -13.84
N LEU A 253 -2.11 13.43 -14.83
CA LEU A 253 -2.06 14.89 -14.78
C LEU A 253 -2.95 15.45 -13.66
N ILE A 254 -4.18 14.95 -13.51
CA ILE A 254 -5.11 15.37 -12.46
C ILE A 254 -4.50 15.15 -11.08
N PHE A 255 -4.00 13.94 -10.81
CA PHE A 255 -3.38 13.66 -9.51
C PHE A 255 -2.07 14.41 -9.31
N ALA A 256 -1.31 14.70 -10.37
CA ALA A 256 -0.10 15.53 -10.30
C ALA A 256 -0.43 16.97 -9.95
N VAL A 257 -1.47 17.55 -10.56
CA VAL A 257 -1.97 18.89 -10.22
C VAL A 257 -2.48 18.92 -8.79
N ILE A 258 -3.29 17.94 -8.38
CA ILE A 258 -3.79 17.83 -7.00
C ILE A 258 -2.62 17.78 -6.02
N MET A 259 -1.67 16.85 -6.21
CA MET A 259 -0.48 16.71 -5.37
C MET A 259 0.35 17.99 -5.35
N ALA A 260 0.52 18.67 -6.49
CA ALA A 260 1.28 19.91 -6.56
C ALA A 260 0.62 21.05 -5.76
N ARG A 261 -0.71 21.03 -5.62
CA ARG A 261 -1.49 22.03 -4.87
C ARG A 261 -1.64 21.71 -3.39
N THR A 262 -1.30 20.50 -2.94
CA THR A 262 -1.33 20.19 -1.50
C THR A 262 -0.16 20.84 -0.76
N PRO A 263 -0.39 21.39 0.45
CA PRO A 263 0.65 21.93 1.31
C PRO A 263 1.66 20.84 1.71
N THR A 264 2.90 21.24 1.96
CA THR A 264 3.92 20.38 2.55
C THR A 264 3.62 20.14 4.03
N ASP A 265 4.09 19.01 4.55
CA ASP A 265 3.97 18.60 5.94
C ASP A 265 5.37 18.29 6.49
N ASP A 266 6.04 19.32 6.97
CA ASP A 266 7.42 19.26 7.50
C ASP A 266 7.50 18.68 8.93
N ARG A 267 6.36 18.35 9.54
CA ARG A 267 6.30 18.00 10.96
C ARG A 267 6.38 16.50 11.15
N LEU A 268 7.60 15.95 11.17
CA LEU A 268 7.78 14.63 11.78
C LEU A 268 7.37 14.74 13.26
N THR A 269 6.18 14.25 13.58
CA THR A 269 5.71 14.16 14.94
C THR A 269 6.53 13.11 15.67
N THR A 270 7.51 13.54 16.45
CA THR A 270 8.06 12.76 17.58
C THR A 270 7.10 12.75 18.77
N SER A 271 5.79 12.94 18.51
CA SER A 271 4.76 13.24 19.49
C SER A 271 4.83 12.29 20.68
N ALA A 272 5.19 12.87 21.82
CA ALA A 272 5.11 12.32 23.16
C ALA A 272 3.66 12.28 23.64
N SER A 273 2.73 11.81 22.81
CA SER A 273 1.38 11.55 23.27
C SER A 273 1.40 10.23 24.06
N ASN A 274 0.85 10.27 25.26
CA ASN A 274 0.71 9.11 26.14
C ASN A 274 -0.33 8.09 25.61
N ALA A 275 -0.85 8.27 24.39
CA ALA A 275 -1.84 7.38 23.81
C ALA A 275 -1.21 6.00 23.53
N LYS A 276 -1.91 4.96 23.99
CA LYS A 276 -1.51 3.58 23.68
C LYS A 276 -1.67 3.32 22.18
N LEU A 277 -0.56 3.05 21.50
CA LEU A 277 -0.54 2.65 20.11
C LEU A 277 -0.83 1.15 19.95
N LEU A 278 -1.24 0.76 18.75
CA LEU A 278 -1.27 -0.63 18.30
C LEU A 278 0.15 -1.19 18.31
N ASP A 279 0.27 -2.45 18.71
CA ASP A 279 1.55 -3.14 18.89
C ASP A 279 1.67 -4.35 17.96
N VAL A 280 2.84 -4.98 17.97
CA VAL A 280 3.15 -6.14 17.12
C VAL A 280 2.31 -7.35 17.50
N GLU A 281 1.91 -7.48 18.77
CA GLU A 281 1.01 -8.54 19.20
C GLU A 281 -0.37 -8.38 18.53
N TYR A 282 -0.90 -7.15 18.48
CA TYR A 282 -2.14 -6.86 17.78
C TYR A 282 -2.03 -7.13 16.27
N VAL A 283 -0.94 -6.73 15.62
CA VAL A 283 -0.69 -7.06 14.20
C VAL A 283 -0.69 -8.58 14.00
N GLY A 284 -0.02 -9.33 14.86
CA GLY A 284 -0.04 -10.80 14.82
C GLY A 284 -1.44 -11.40 14.97
N LYS A 285 -2.27 -10.87 15.89
CA LYS A 285 -3.67 -11.28 16.05
C LYS A 285 -4.52 -10.98 14.81
N MET A 286 -4.29 -9.85 14.15
CA MET A 286 -4.99 -9.49 12.91
C MET A 286 -4.57 -10.40 11.75
N MET A 287 -3.28 -10.71 11.61
CA MET A 287 -2.82 -11.67 10.59
C MET A 287 -3.38 -13.08 10.86
N ALA A 288 -3.48 -13.51 12.12
CA ALA A 288 -4.13 -14.76 12.49
C ALA A 288 -5.62 -14.76 12.15
N LEU A 289 -6.34 -13.64 12.42
CA LEU A 289 -7.74 -13.48 12.04
C LEU A 289 -7.92 -13.58 10.52
N PHE A 290 -7.07 -12.93 9.73
CA PHE A 290 -7.08 -13.03 8.26
C PHE A 290 -6.97 -14.49 7.80
N ILE A 291 -6.02 -15.26 8.33
CA ILE A 291 -5.86 -16.69 7.99
C ILE A 291 -7.10 -17.50 8.41
N VAL A 292 -7.60 -17.31 9.64
CA VAL A 292 -8.78 -18.03 10.12
C VAL A 292 -10.01 -17.73 9.26
N VAL A 293 -10.23 -16.46 8.92
CA VAL A 293 -11.36 -16.08 8.05
C VAL A 293 -11.18 -16.70 6.66
N SER A 294 -9.98 -16.73 6.08
CA SER A 294 -9.76 -17.35 4.78
C SER A 294 -10.16 -18.82 4.74
N VAL A 295 -9.81 -19.58 5.78
CA VAL A 295 -10.19 -20.99 5.88
C VAL A 295 -11.69 -21.14 6.07
N ILE A 296 -12.31 -20.32 6.93
CA ILE A 296 -13.76 -20.35 7.18
C ILE A 296 -14.54 -20.05 5.90
N MET A 297 -14.14 -19.05 5.12
CA MET A 297 -14.84 -18.64 3.90
C MET A 297 -14.79 -19.71 2.81
N CYS A 298 -13.72 -20.53 2.76
CA CYS A 298 -13.67 -21.69 1.87
C CYS A 298 -14.81 -22.71 2.12
N PHE A 299 -15.35 -22.76 3.35
CA PHE A 299 -16.49 -23.62 3.70
C PHE A 299 -17.85 -22.92 3.62
N LEU A 300 -17.88 -21.62 3.32
CA LEU A 300 -19.10 -20.80 3.28
C LEU A 300 -19.20 -20.06 1.92
N PRO A 301 -19.31 -20.79 0.79
CA PRO A 301 -19.21 -20.23 -0.56
C PRO A 301 -20.19 -19.09 -0.84
N GLU A 302 -21.44 -19.22 -0.40
CA GLU A 302 -22.46 -18.20 -0.66
C GLU A 302 -22.16 -16.90 0.11
N ILE A 303 -21.67 -17.04 1.34
CA ILE A 303 -21.30 -15.89 2.18
C ILE A 303 -20.04 -15.23 1.63
N ASP A 304 -19.06 -16.00 1.20
CA ASP A 304 -17.82 -15.51 0.58
C ASP A 304 -18.13 -14.65 -0.66
N VAL A 305 -18.90 -15.19 -1.60
CA VAL A 305 -19.28 -14.48 -2.84
C VAL A 305 -20.04 -13.20 -2.53
N ILE A 306 -21.00 -13.24 -1.60
CA ILE A 306 -21.74 -12.04 -1.18
C ILE A 306 -20.78 -11.01 -0.59
N LEU A 307 -19.86 -11.42 0.28
CA LEU A 307 -18.92 -10.52 0.94
C LEU A 307 -17.92 -9.89 -0.05
N VAL A 308 -17.40 -10.66 -0.99
CA VAL A 308 -16.47 -10.16 -2.03
C VAL A 308 -17.20 -9.19 -2.96
N LEU A 309 -18.38 -9.55 -3.48
CA LEU A 309 -19.16 -8.70 -4.38
C LEU A 309 -19.60 -7.40 -3.69
N THR A 310 -20.14 -7.49 -2.47
CA THR A 310 -20.52 -6.30 -1.70
C THR A 310 -19.31 -5.43 -1.38
N GLY A 311 -18.14 -6.04 -1.12
CA GLY A 311 -16.86 -5.35 -0.98
C GLY A 311 -16.50 -4.54 -2.23
N ILE A 312 -16.46 -5.18 -3.40
CA ILE A 312 -16.16 -4.52 -4.68
C ILE A 312 -17.15 -3.38 -4.97
N LEU A 313 -18.45 -3.62 -4.82
CA LEU A 313 -19.48 -2.61 -5.03
C LEU A 313 -19.35 -1.45 -4.03
N SER A 314 -18.99 -1.74 -2.78
CA SER A 314 -18.76 -0.69 -1.78
C SER A 314 -17.56 0.19 -2.15
N LEU A 315 -16.52 -0.36 -2.79
CA LEU A 315 -15.34 0.42 -3.18
C LEU A 315 -15.60 1.44 -4.28
N ILE A 316 -16.56 1.19 -5.16
CA ILE A 316 -17.02 2.17 -6.17
C ILE A 316 -17.44 3.47 -5.48
N VAL A 317 -17.98 3.38 -4.25
CA VAL A 317 -18.42 4.52 -3.44
C VAL A 317 -17.34 4.98 -2.45
N VAL A 318 -16.71 4.04 -1.74
CA VAL A 318 -15.72 4.34 -0.69
C VAL A 318 -14.44 4.94 -1.25
N GLY A 319 -13.99 4.53 -2.45
CA GLY A 319 -12.81 5.10 -3.11
C GLY A 319 -12.93 6.61 -3.33
N PRO A 320 -13.95 7.11 -4.06
CA PRO A 320 -14.21 8.53 -4.23
C PRO A 320 -14.41 9.29 -2.90
N ILE A 321 -15.11 8.71 -1.93
CA ILE A 321 -15.26 9.32 -0.60
C ILE A 321 -13.90 9.46 0.10
N THR A 322 -13.04 8.45 0.01
CA THR A 322 -11.71 8.46 0.62
C THR A 322 -10.84 9.53 -0.03
N LEU A 323 -10.89 9.66 -1.36
CA LEU A 323 -10.24 10.74 -2.08
C LEU A 323 -10.75 12.11 -1.59
N PHE A 324 -12.06 12.32 -1.58
CA PHE A 324 -12.66 13.59 -1.15
C PHE A 324 -12.27 13.95 0.29
N LEU A 325 -12.40 13.01 1.23
CA LEU A 325 -12.04 13.21 2.64
C LEU A 325 -10.52 13.43 2.81
N GLY A 326 -9.71 12.72 2.03
CA GLY A 326 -8.27 12.90 1.97
C GLY A 326 -7.91 14.33 1.57
N LEU A 327 -8.44 14.80 0.45
CA LEU A 327 -8.25 16.17 -0.03
C LEU A 327 -8.77 17.21 0.96
N TRP A 328 -9.98 17.02 1.48
CA TRP A 328 -10.56 17.90 2.49
C TRP A 328 -9.66 18.03 3.71
N SER A 329 -9.12 16.92 4.21
CA SER A 329 -8.25 16.93 5.38
C SER A 329 -6.95 17.70 5.11
N VAL A 330 -6.38 17.57 3.91
CA VAL A 330 -5.15 18.24 3.52
C VAL A 330 -5.34 19.75 3.39
N PHE A 331 -6.40 20.19 2.73
CA PHE A 331 -6.68 21.63 2.55
C PHE A 331 -7.19 22.31 3.83
N ARG A 332 -7.84 21.57 4.74
CA ARG A 332 -8.28 22.13 6.02
C ARG A 332 -7.12 22.37 6.99
N ILE A 333 -6.08 21.52 6.96
CA ILE A 333 -4.86 21.70 7.77
C ILE A 333 -4.14 23.01 7.40
N SER A 334 -4.19 23.43 6.13
CA SER A 334 -3.64 24.72 5.69
C SER A 334 -4.48 25.95 6.05
N GLY A 335 -5.76 25.79 6.41
CA GLY A 335 -6.69 26.89 6.72
C GLY A 335 -6.79 27.23 8.22
N GLY A 336 -6.20 26.43 9.09
CA GLY A 336 -6.17 26.67 10.53
C GLY A 336 -4.96 27.49 10.94
N THR A 337 -5.21 28.68 11.51
CA THR A 337 -4.27 29.60 12.16
C THR A 337 -2.93 29.00 12.59
N GLN A 338 -1.84 29.64 12.14
CA GLN A 338 -0.50 29.45 12.69
C GLN A 338 -0.52 29.67 14.20
N VAL A 339 -0.52 28.60 14.98
CA VAL A 339 -0.19 28.65 16.40
C VAL A 339 1.32 28.46 16.52
N SER A 340 1.96 29.58 16.83
CA SER A 340 3.21 29.76 17.59
C SER A 340 4.30 28.70 17.43
N ALA A 341 5.40 29.11 16.79
CA ALA A 341 6.64 28.37 16.72
C ALA A 341 7.33 28.33 18.10
N GLU A 342 7.37 27.16 18.75
CA GLU A 342 8.42 26.86 19.72
C GLU A 342 9.00 25.45 19.45
N SER A 343 10.32 25.42 19.28
CA SER A 343 11.20 24.24 19.08
C SER A 343 11.13 23.50 17.74
N THR A 344 11.46 24.19 16.64
CA THR A 344 11.91 23.51 15.41
C THR A 344 13.42 23.27 15.49
N ILE A 345 13.83 22.02 15.71
CA ILE A 345 15.22 21.60 15.43
C ILE A 345 15.30 21.39 13.91
N ALA A 346 15.96 22.34 13.24
CA ALA A 346 16.22 22.27 11.81
C ALA A 346 17.15 21.08 11.51
N ILE A 347 16.75 20.22 10.58
CA ILE A 347 17.62 19.20 9.99
C ILE A 347 18.55 19.92 9.02
N ARG A 348 19.69 20.43 9.51
CA ARG A 348 20.87 20.58 8.66
C ARG A 348 21.59 19.24 8.67
N GLY A 349 21.63 18.59 7.52
CA GLY A 349 22.67 17.61 7.25
C GLY A 349 24.00 18.35 7.22
N GLU A 350 24.86 18.09 8.20
CA GLU A 350 26.27 18.42 8.07
C GLU A 350 26.87 17.48 7.02
N GLU A 351 27.41 18.10 5.99
CA GLU A 351 28.39 17.52 5.09
C GLU A 351 29.65 17.20 5.91
N THR A 352 29.99 15.92 5.99
CA THR A 352 31.38 15.40 5.92
C THR A 352 31.35 13.99 5.38
#